data_AF-A0A954FDX5-F1
#
_entry.id   AF-A0A954FDX5-F1
#
_cell.length_a   1.000
_cell.length_b   1.000
_cell.length_c   1.000
_cell.angle_alpha   90.00
_cell.angle_beta   90.00
_cell.angle_gamma   90.00
#
_symmetry.space_group_name_H-M   'P 1'
#
loop_
_entity.id
_entity.type
_entity.pdbx_description
1 polymer ?
#
loop_
_entity_poly.entity_id
_entity_poly.type
_entity_poly.pdbx_seq_one_letter_code
_entity_poly.pdbx_strand_id
1 'polypeptide(L)'
;NSDAFGEPGPPANLFLVRYGAMGWVDHFSAEPEDDYPHRTRVLIETSRGEEVGEILSSTGTMEKQPTAAGTIVREFTPDDQATLTSQDDVTTRVFQDCQTLIQERGMPTEIIDCEQLFDQQTVVLYYLGSRMPALEILAQELNANYPWRIVFHPVDEAPAASGCSSGGCGCNEK
;
A
#
# COMPACT_ATOMS: atom_id res chain seq x y z
N ASN A 1 5.92 -29.59 33.33
CA ASN A 1 4.61 -28.96 33.09
C ASN A 1 4.61 -27.63 33.82
N SER A 2 4.92 -26.55 33.10
CA SER A 2 4.96 -25.18 33.65
C SER A 2 4.74 -24.22 32.49
N ASP A 3 3.48 -24.11 32.10
CA ASP A 3 2.97 -23.00 31.27
C ASP A 3 2.54 -21.84 32.18
N ALA A 4 2.65 -20.63 31.61
CA ALA A 4 2.07 -19.35 32.05
C ALA A 4 2.84 -18.62 33.19
N PHE A 5 3.21 -17.34 33.11
CA PHE A 5 2.72 -16.23 32.31
C PHE A 5 3.90 -15.35 31.89
N GLY A 6 4.16 -15.23 30.58
CA GLY A 6 4.92 -14.09 30.09
C GLY A 6 4.06 -12.84 30.29
N GLU A 7 4.60 -11.84 30.96
CA GLU A 7 3.96 -10.53 31.06
C GLU A 7 3.57 -10.05 29.65
N PRO A 8 2.39 -9.46 29.43
CA PRO A 8 2.12 -8.81 28.16
C PRO A 8 3.22 -7.77 27.98
N GLY A 9 4.00 -7.90 26.90
CA GLY A 9 5.00 -6.90 26.54
C GLY A 9 4.36 -5.51 26.51
N PRO A 10 5.17 -4.43 26.56
CA PRO A 10 4.64 -3.07 26.48
C PRO A 10 3.65 -2.97 25.31
N PRO A 11 2.54 -2.23 25.47
CA PRO A 11 1.55 -2.13 24.41
C PRO A 11 2.27 -1.67 23.14
N ALA A 12 2.07 -2.40 22.03
CA ALA A 12 2.65 -2.01 20.77
C ALA A 12 2.20 -0.57 20.45
N ASN A 13 3.16 0.34 20.29
CA ASN A 13 2.87 1.69 19.84
C ASN A 13 2.46 1.60 18.38
N LEU A 14 1.17 1.75 18.12
CA LEU A 14 0.56 1.45 16.83
C LEU A 14 -0.05 2.72 16.26
N PHE A 15 0.10 2.88 14.94
CA PHE A 15 -0.45 3.98 14.18
C PHE A 15 -1.26 3.45 13.02
N LEU A 16 -2.39 4.10 12.75
CA LEU A 16 -3.14 3.89 11.53
C LEU A 16 -2.49 4.74 10.42
N VAL A 17 -2.00 4.09 9.38
CA VAL A 17 -1.22 4.74 8.31
C VAL A 17 -1.89 4.48 6.97
N ARG A 18 -2.03 5.54 6.18
CA ARG A 18 -2.40 5.45 4.77
C ARG A 18 -1.14 5.36 3.92
N TYR A 19 -1.05 4.41 2.99
CA TYR A 19 0.15 4.20 2.18
C TYR A 19 -0.15 3.61 0.80
N GLY A 20 0.84 3.65 -0.09
CA GLY A 20 0.74 3.21 -1.48
C GLY A 20 -0.15 4.11 -2.36
N ALA A 21 -0.02 3.99 -3.67
CA ALA A 21 -0.83 4.71 -4.65
C ALA A 21 -2.32 4.37 -4.54
N MET A 22 -2.64 3.14 -4.15
CA MET A 22 -4.01 2.68 -3.90
C MET A 22 -4.62 3.22 -2.61
N GLY A 23 -3.85 3.91 -1.76
CA GLY A 23 -4.34 4.50 -0.51
C GLY A 23 -4.78 3.46 0.51
N TRP A 24 -4.04 2.35 0.63
CA TRP A 24 -4.28 1.32 1.64
C TRP A 24 -4.14 1.88 3.04
N VAL A 25 -4.90 1.32 3.98
CA VAL A 25 -4.93 1.77 5.36
C VAL A 25 -4.79 0.58 6.28
N ASP A 26 -3.68 0.53 7.01
CA ASP A 26 -3.39 -0.54 7.97
C ASP A 26 -2.70 0.01 9.23
N HIS A 27 -2.51 -0.87 10.19
CA HIS A 27 -1.81 -0.57 11.45
C HIS A 27 -0.32 -0.85 11.30
N PHE A 28 0.51 0.08 11.75
CA PHE A 28 1.97 -0.02 11.73
C PHE A 28 2.51 0.18 13.14
N SER A 29 3.50 -0.62 13.52
CA SER A 29 4.18 -0.46 14.81
C SER A 29 5.33 0.53 14.71
N ALA A 30 5.46 1.39 15.71
CA ALA A 30 6.60 2.29 15.87
C ALA A 30 7.34 1.98 17.19
N GLU A 31 8.48 2.63 17.40
CA GLU A 31 9.17 2.56 18.68
C GLU A 31 8.28 3.15 19.78
N PRO A 32 8.36 2.68 21.04
CA PRO A 32 7.49 3.14 22.13
C PRO A 32 7.57 4.65 22.42
N GLU A 33 8.69 5.28 22.06
CA GLU A 33 8.97 6.71 22.25
C GLU A 33 8.55 7.58 21.07
N ASP A 34 8.21 6.98 19.93
CA ASP A 34 7.78 7.72 18.75
C ASP A 34 6.36 8.25 18.93
N ASP A 35 6.19 9.54 18.62
CA ASP A 35 4.87 10.17 18.51
C ASP A 35 4.81 10.94 17.19
N TYR A 36 3.96 10.46 16.28
CA TYR A 36 3.78 11.08 14.98
C TYR A 36 2.41 11.79 14.93
N PRO A 37 2.40 13.12 14.73
CA PRO A 37 1.16 13.87 14.54
C PRO A 37 0.33 13.39 13.33
N HIS A 38 -0.97 13.68 13.37
CA HIS A 38 -1.85 13.47 12.23
C HIS A 38 -1.33 14.23 10.99
N ARG A 39 -1.38 13.56 9.83
CA ARG A 39 -0.82 14.00 8.53
C ARG A 39 0.71 14.05 8.45
N THR A 40 1.42 13.60 9.47
CA THR A 40 2.87 13.39 9.33
C THR A 40 3.13 12.33 8.28
N ARG A 41 4.05 12.63 7.36
CA ARG A 41 4.52 11.64 6.39
C ARG A 41 5.65 10.86 7.03
N VAL A 42 5.61 9.55 6.86
CA VAL A 42 6.56 8.62 7.45
C VAL A 42 7.06 7.65 6.41
N LEU A 43 8.27 7.14 6.59
CA LEU A 43 8.76 5.99 5.87
C LEU A 43 8.33 4.73 6.64
N ILE A 44 7.71 3.79 5.96
CA ILE A 44 7.23 2.54 6.53
C ILE A 44 7.88 1.35 5.82
N GLU A 45 8.09 0.26 6.54
CA GLU A 45 8.49 -1.02 5.96
C GLU A 45 7.28 -1.94 5.89
N THR A 46 6.94 -2.40 4.69
CA THR A 46 5.85 -3.35 4.44
C THR A 46 6.42 -4.68 3.92
N SER A 47 5.56 -5.68 3.74
CA SER A 47 5.95 -6.94 3.08
C SER A 47 6.39 -6.77 1.62
N ARG A 48 6.10 -5.61 1.00
CA ARG A 48 6.46 -5.30 -0.39
C ARG A 48 7.80 -4.58 -0.50
N GLY A 49 8.17 -3.80 0.51
CA GLY A 49 9.36 -2.96 0.53
C GLY A 49 9.15 -1.72 1.40
N GLU A 50 10.03 -0.73 1.23
CA GLU A 50 9.89 0.56 1.91
C GLU A 50 8.91 1.45 1.15
N GLU A 51 8.02 2.11 1.87
CA GLU A 51 6.96 2.91 1.28
C GLU A 51 6.76 4.22 2.04
N VAL A 52 6.17 5.21 1.38
CA VAL A 52 5.78 6.45 2.05
C VAL A 52 4.36 6.32 2.56
N GLY A 53 4.21 6.47 3.88
CA GLY A 53 2.94 6.51 4.58
C GLY A 53 2.57 7.93 5.04
N GLU A 54 1.31 8.10 5.38
CA GLU A 54 0.76 9.27 6.07
C GLU A 54 -0.02 8.83 7.29
N ILE A 55 0.29 9.40 8.45
CA ILE A 55 -0.37 9.09 9.71
C ILE A 55 -1.81 9.60 9.70
N LEU A 56 -2.75 8.70 9.94
CA LEU A 56 -4.17 9.01 10.11
C LEU A 56 -4.56 9.17 11.58
N SER A 57 -4.02 8.33 12.46
CA SER A 57 -4.25 8.39 13.91
C SER A 57 -3.24 7.53 14.65
N SER A 58 -2.88 7.90 15.87
CA SER A 58 -2.34 6.93 16.82
C SER A 58 -3.48 6.02 17.27
N THR A 59 -3.20 4.72 17.42
CA THR A 59 -4.13 3.84 18.12
C THR A 59 -3.79 3.90 19.60
N GLY A 60 -4.66 4.54 20.38
CA GLY A 60 -4.58 4.51 21.83
C GLY A 60 -4.80 3.10 22.39
N THR A 61 -5.17 3.02 23.66
CA THR A 61 -5.45 1.73 24.32
C THR A 61 -6.68 1.05 23.70
N MET A 62 -6.47 0.12 22.77
CA MET A 62 -7.50 -0.76 22.23
C MET A 62 -7.59 -2.05 23.06
N GLU A 63 -8.80 -2.56 23.30
CA GLU A 63 -9.00 -3.83 24.03
C GLU A 63 -8.38 -5.03 23.29
N LYS A 64 -8.33 -4.95 21.96
CA LYS A 64 -7.63 -5.90 21.10
C LYS A 64 -6.68 -5.12 20.20
N GLN A 65 -5.38 -5.32 20.39
CA GLN A 65 -4.40 -4.75 19.47
C GLN A 65 -4.52 -5.44 18.10
N PRO A 66 -4.65 -4.67 17.01
CA PRO A 66 -4.58 -5.23 15.67
C PRO A 66 -3.16 -5.74 15.38
N THR A 67 -3.06 -6.70 14.47
CA THR A 67 -1.75 -7.14 13.96
C THR A 67 -1.18 -6.05 13.08
N ALA A 68 0.05 -5.63 13.34
CA ALA A 68 0.74 -4.66 12.50
C ALA A 68 1.03 -5.26 11.11
N ALA A 69 0.73 -4.52 10.06
CA ALA A 69 1.06 -4.86 8.68
C ALA A 69 2.55 -4.61 8.35
N GLY A 70 3.23 -3.83 9.20
CA GLY A 70 4.62 -3.46 9.07
C GLY A 70 5.08 -2.54 10.19
N THR A 71 6.22 -1.88 10.00
CA THR A 71 6.81 -0.95 10.97
C THR A 71 6.94 0.46 10.41
N ILE A 72 6.93 1.47 11.28
CA ILE A 72 7.36 2.83 10.95
C ILE A 72 8.86 2.89 11.14
N VAL A 73 9.59 3.30 10.09
CA VAL A 73 11.05 3.39 10.11
C VAL A 73 11.50 4.74 10.67
N ARG A 74 10.92 5.83 10.16
CA ARG A 74 11.21 7.22 10.57
C ARG A 74 10.25 8.22 9.94
N GLU A 75 10.30 9.47 10.40
CA GLU A 75 9.65 10.60 9.72
C GLU A 75 10.25 10.81 8.31
N PHE A 76 9.37 11.14 7.37
CA PHE A 76 9.73 11.45 5.98
C PHE A 76 10.43 12.81 5.90
N THR A 77 11.61 12.84 5.28
CA THR A 77 12.46 14.04 5.23
C THR A 77 12.36 14.75 3.87
N PRO A 78 12.81 16.01 3.77
CA PRO A 78 12.87 16.72 2.49
C PRO A 78 13.79 16.07 1.45
N ASP A 79 14.84 15.34 1.88
CA ASP A 79 15.73 14.62 0.97
C ASP A 79 14.99 13.47 0.27
N ASP A 80 14.14 12.77 1.03
CA ASP A 80 13.26 11.71 0.51
C ASP A 80 12.27 12.23 -0.56
N GLN A 81 11.88 13.50 -0.47
CA GLN A 81 10.99 14.13 -1.46
C GLN A 81 11.64 14.25 -2.84
N ALA A 82 12.97 14.43 -2.91
CA ALA A 82 13.69 14.47 -4.17
C ALA A 82 13.62 13.10 -4.88
N THR A 83 13.75 12.01 -4.12
CA THR A 83 13.66 10.64 -4.60
C THR A 83 12.30 10.34 -5.23
N LEU A 84 11.19 10.86 -4.68
CA LEU A 84 9.85 10.68 -5.27
C LEU A 84 9.71 11.36 -6.64
N THR A 85 10.39 12.50 -6.84
CA THR A 85 10.27 13.26 -8.09
C THR A 85 10.87 12.50 -9.27
N SER A 86 11.94 11.73 -9.04
CA SER A 86 12.55 10.88 -10.07
C SER A 86 11.78 9.59 -10.38
N GLN A 87 10.80 9.21 -9.55
CA GLN A 87 10.01 7.98 -9.75
C GLN A 87 8.95 8.17 -10.84
N ASP A 88 8.45 9.39 -11.03
CA ASP A 88 7.36 9.71 -11.97
C ASP A 88 7.71 9.33 -13.43
N ASP A 89 8.95 9.59 -13.86
CA ASP A 89 9.43 9.21 -15.19
C ASP A 89 9.52 7.68 -15.36
N VAL A 90 9.92 6.97 -14.29
CA VAL A 90 10.07 5.52 -14.29
C VAL A 90 8.72 4.82 -14.37
N THR A 91 7.78 5.22 -13.50
CA THR A 91 6.45 4.61 -13.44
C THR A 91 5.68 4.85 -14.74
N THR A 92 5.77 6.07 -15.30
CA THR A 92 5.15 6.41 -16.59
C THR A 92 5.65 5.52 -17.72
N ARG A 93 6.97 5.30 -17.80
CA ARG A 93 7.55 4.45 -18.83
C ARG A 93 7.14 2.99 -18.69
N VAL A 94 7.25 2.43 -17.48
CA VAL A 94 6.88 1.03 -17.23
C VAL A 94 5.39 0.79 -17.48
N PHE A 95 4.54 1.75 -17.11
CA PHE A 95 3.10 1.70 -17.36
C PHE A 95 2.78 1.64 -18.87
N GLN A 96 3.39 2.53 -19.67
CA GLN A 96 3.17 2.58 -21.12
C GLN A 96 3.65 1.31 -21.84
N ASP A 97 4.84 0.82 -21.48
CA ASP A 97 5.39 -0.41 -22.05
C ASP A 97 4.49 -1.61 -21.72
N CYS A 98 4.04 -1.72 -20.47
CA CYS A 98 3.15 -2.80 -20.05
C CYS A 98 1.79 -2.74 -20.75
N GLN A 99 1.20 -1.54 -20.85
CA GLN A 99 -0.08 -1.34 -21.53
C GLN A 99 0.01 -1.71 -23.02
N THR A 100 1.12 -1.37 -23.69
CA THR A 100 1.37 -1.75 -25.08
C THR A 100 1.45 -3.28 -25.24
N LEU A 101 2.21 -3.96 -24.39
CA LEU A 101 2.36 -5.42 -24.44
C LEU A 101 1.03 -6.16 -24.17
N ILE A 102 0.20 -5.66 -23.27
CA ILE A 102 -1.13 -6.21 -22.97
C ILE A 102 -2.06 -6.09 -24.19
N GLN A 103 -2.04 -4.93 -24.86
CA GLN A 103 -2.85 -4.68 -26.06
C GLN A 103 -2.38 -5.55 -27.24
N GLU A 104 -1.08 -5.64 -27.49
CA GLU A 104 -0.51 -6.47 -28.57
C GLU A 104 -0.82 -7.96 -28.38
N ARG A 105 -0.88 -8.42 -27.13
CA ARG A 105 -1.19 -9.82 -26.78
C ARG A 105 -2.69 -10.09 -26.66
N GLY A 106 -3.54 -9.07 -26.75
CA GLY A 106 -4.99 -9.20 -26.61
C GLY A 106 -5.42 -9.77 -25.24
N MET A 107 -4.69 -9.42 -24.18
CA MET A 107 -5.00 -9.93 -22.83
C MET A 107 -6.28 -9.28 -22.29
N PRO A 108 -7.17 -10.04 -21.61
CA PRO A 108 -8.46 -9.53 -21.12
C PRO A 108 -8.31 -8.79 -19.79
N THR A 109 -7.35 -7.87 -19.69
CA THR A 109 -7.08 -7.08 -18.47
C THR A 109 -6.59 -5.69 -18.83
N GLU A 110 -6.68 -4.78 -17.88
CA GLU A 110 -6.24 -3.40 -18.01
C GLU A 110 -5.39 -3.03 -16.79
N ILE A 111 -4.26 -2.36 -17.04
CA ILE A 111 -3.45 -1.76 -15.97
C ILE A 111 -4.12 -0.45 -15.57
N ILE A 112 -4.41 -0.31 -14.27
CA ILE A 112 -5.06 0.87 -13.72
C ILE A 112 -4.06 1.86 -13.16
N ASP A 113 -2.93 1.37 -12.63
CA ASP A 113 -1.92 2.23 -12.00
C ASP A 113 -0.56 1.54 -11.91
N CYS A 114 0.49 2.33 -11.69
CA CYS A 114 1.87 1.90 -11.53
C CYS A 114 2.54 2.71 -10.43
N GLU A 115 3.07 2.04 -9.42
CA GLU A 115 3.88 2.69 -8.39
C GLU A 115 5.28 2.08 -8.33
N GLN A 116 6.27 2.91 -8.03
CA GLN A 116 7.58 2.45 -7.60
C GLN A 116 7.64 2.57 -6.08
N LEU A 117 8.11 1.53 -5.40
CA LEU A 117 8.31 1.60 -3.96
C LEU A 117 9.48 2.53 -3.63
N PHE A 118 9.51 3.04 -2.40
CA PHE A 118 10.48 4.04 -1.98
C PHE A 118 11.92 3.52 -2.02
N ASP A 119 12.13 2.22 -1.77
CA ASP A 119 13.43 1.56 -1.89
C ASP A 119 13.99 1.54 -3.32
N GLN A 120 13.21 1.95 -4.33
CA GLN A 120 13.57 1.96 -5.76
C GLN A 120 13.91 0.58 -6.33
N GLN A 121 13.62 -0.52 -5.62
CA GLN A 121 13.88 -1.88 -6.08
C GLN A 121 12.64 -2.48 -6.72
N THR A 122 11.44 -2.14 -6.24
CA THR A 122 10.19 -2.76 -6.69
C THR A 122 9.28 -1.79 -7.42
N VAL A 123 8.71 -2.22 -8.54
CA VAL A 123 7.64 -1.53 -9.26
C VAL A 123 6.39 -2.41 -9.25
N VAL A 124 5.28 -1.88 -8.74
CA VAL A 124 4.00 -2.57 -8.60
C VAL A 124 3.05 -2.05 -9.68
N LEU A 125 2.60 -2.94 -10.55
CA LEU A 125 1.57 -2.68 -11.55
C LEU A 125 0.22 -3.21 -11.06
N TYR A 126 -0.74 -2.30 -10.93
CA TYR A 126 -2.10 -2.63 -10.54
C TYR A 126 -2.96 -2.92 -11.75
N TYR A 127 -3.76 -3.99 -11.69
CA TYR A 127 -4.64 -4.37 -12.79
C TYR A 127 -5.99 -4.85 -12.28
N LEU A 128 -7.02 -4.68 -13.12
CA LEU A 128 -8.37 -5.17 -12.79
C LEU A 128 -8.48 -6.66 -13.04
N GLY A 129 -9.09 -7.35 -12.06
CA GLY A 129 -9.46 -8.75 -12.15
C GLY A 129 -8.69 -9.65 -11.19
N SER A 130 -8.75 -10.95 -11.44
CA SER A 130 -8.13 -11.97 -10.59
C SER A 130 -6.72 -12.34 -11.08
N ARG A 131 -5.95 -13.00 -10.22
CA ARG A 131 -4.58 -13.45 -10.52
C ARG A 131 -4.51 -14.23 -11.83
N MET A 132 -3.74 -13.71 -12.80
CA MET A 132 -3.53 -14.36 -14.09
C MET A 132 -2.08 -14.86 -14.26
N PRO A 133 -1.85 -16.15 -14.52
CA PRO A 133 -0.51 -16.68 -14.77
C PRO A 133 0.21 -16.01 -15.94
N ALA A 134 -0.54 -15.52 -16.95
CA ALA A 134 0.03 -14.81 -18.09
C ALA A 134 0.74 -13.50 -17.69
N LEU A 135 0.26 -12.80 -16.65
CA LEU A 135 0.92 -11.59 -16.14
C LEU A 135 2.21 -11.91 -15.38
N GLU A 136 2.32 -13.10 -14.77
CA GLU A 136 3.58 -13.53 -14.15
C GLU A 136 4.68 -13.77 -15.20
N ILE A 137 4.31 -14.30 -16.37
CA ILE A 137 5.24 -14.44 -17.51
C ILE A 137 5.62 -13.05 -18.04
N LEU A 138 4.66 -12.15 -18.19
CA LEU A 138 4.92 -10.76 -18.58
C LEU A 138 5.83 -10.06 -17.58
N ALA A 139 5.65 -10.30 -16.28
CA ALA A 139 6.54 -9.79 -15.24
C ALA A 139 7.96 -10.25 -15.47
N GLN A 140 8.20 -11.55 -15.71
CA GLN A 140 9.54 -12.09 -15.93
C GLN A 140 10.23 -11.45 -17.15
N GLU A 141 9.47 -11.20 -18.22
CA GLU A 141 9.98 -10.54 -19.43
C GLU A 141 10.35 -9.08 -19.15
N LEU A 142 9.50 -8.34 -18.44
CA LEU A 142 9.80 -6.96 -18.05
C LEU A 142 10.99 -6.90 -17.08
N ASN A 143 11.08 -7.81 -16.10
CA ASN A 143 12.21 -7.94 -15.18
C ASN A 143 13.54 -8.23 -15.89
N ALA A 144 13.53 -8.77 -17.12
CA ALA A 144 14.75 -8.96 -17.92
C ALA A 144 15.23 -7.66 -18.59
N ASN A 145 14.32 -6.72 -18.83
CA ASN A 145 14.59 -5.46 -19.52
C ASN A 145 14.83 -4.28 -18.55
N TYR A 146 14.44 -4.44 -17.29
CA TYR A 146 14.49 -3.41 -16.26
C TYR A 146 15.39 -3.82 -15.09
N PRO A 147 16.08 -2.86 -14.44
CA PRO A 147 16.87 -3.14 -13.24
C PRO A 147 16.00 -3.34 -11.99
N TRP A 148 14.69 -3.08 -12.08
CA TRP A 148 13.74 -3.16 -10.97
C TRP A 148 12.95 -4.47 -11.01
N ARG A 149 12.52 -4.90 -9.82
CA ARG A 149 11.60 -6.00 -9.63
C ARG A 149 10.17 -5.56 -9.97
N ILE A 150 9.66 -5.96 -11.11
CA ILE A 150 8.27 -5.69 -11.52
C ILE A 150 7.35 -6.78 -10.99
N VAL A 151 6.30 -6.38 -10.28
CA VAL A 151 5.28 -7.26 -9.71
C VAL A 151 3.88 -6.77 -10.10
N PHE A 152 2.94 -7.69 -10.28
CA PHE A 152 1.54 -7.37 -10.60
C PHE A 152 0.66 -7.61 -9.38
N HIS A 153 -0.17 -6.62 -9.05
CA HIS A 153 -1.14 -6.72 -7.97
C HIS A 153 -2.57 -6.66 -8.51
N PRO A 154 -3.38 -7.72 -8.35
CA PRO A 154 -4.78 -7.69 -8.76
C PRO A 154 -5.56 -6.72 -7.86
N VAL A 155 -6.49 -6.00 -8.45
CA VAL A 155 -7.50 -5.22 -7.75
C VAL A 155 -8.85 -5.81 -8.14
N ASP A 156 -9.57 -6.30 -7.13
CA ASP A 156 -10.93 -6.80 -7.32
C ASP A 156 -11.83 -5.64 -7.77
N GLU A 157 -12.58 -5.89 -8.84
CA GLU A 157 -13.67 -5.00 -9.23
C GLU A 157 -14.69 -5.06 -8.08
N ALA A 158 -14.89 -3.93 -7.38
CA ALA A 158 -15.83 -3.88 -6.28
C ALA A 158 -17.17 -4.49 -6.73
N PRO A 159 -17.77 -5.43 -5.97
CA PRO A 159 -19.05 -5.98 -6.36
C PRO A 159 -20.02 -4.82 -6.53
N ALA A 160 -20.65 -4.74 -7.71
CA ALA A 160 -21.63 -3.70 -8.01
C ALA A 160 -22.55 -3.52 -6.80
N ALA A 161 -22.54 -2.29 -6.25
CA ALA A 161 -23.22 -1.96 -5.01
C ALA A 161 -24.64 -2.53 -5.01
N SER A 162 -24.82 -3.65 -4.32
CA SER A 162 -26.12 -4.25 -4.13
C SER A 162 -26.85 -3.40 -3.10
N GLY A 163 -27.67 -2.48 -3.62
CA GLY A 163 -28.69 -1.78 -2.84
C GLY A 163 -28.20 -0.48 -2.21
N CYS A 164 -28.45 0.62 -2.93
CA CYS A 164 -28.80 1.88 -2.30
C CYS A 164 -30.05 1.63 -1.42
N SER A 165 -29.84 1.26 -0.16
CA SER A 165 -30.90 1.35 0.85
C SER A 165 -31.05 2.82 1.19
N SER A 166 -32.10 3.42 0.65
CA SER A 166 -32.64 4.72 1.01
C SER A 166 -32.84 4.83 2.53
N GLY A 167 -31.81 5.26 3.25
CA GLY A 167 -31.84 5.52 4.68
C GLY A 167 -31.95 7.01 4.96
N GLY A 168 -33.19 7.50 5.01
CA GLY A 168 -33.66 8.72 5.70
C GLY A 168 -32.68 9.89 5.86
N CYS A 169 -32.77 10.86 4.95
CA CYS A 169 -32.35 12.24 5.20
C CYS A 169 -33.18 12.80 6.37
N GLY A 170 -32.56 12.95 7.54
CA GLY A 170 -33.14 13.62 8.70
C GLY A 170 -33.11 15.14 8.55
N CYS A 171 -33.90 15.69 7.63
CA CYS A 171 -34.33 17.08 7.74
C CYS A 171 -35.52 17.09 8.70
N ASN A 172 -35.34 17.58 9.92
CA ASN A 172 -36.48 18.08 10.69
C ASN A 172 -36.14 19.43 11.30
N GLU A 173 -36.79 20.43 10.73
CA GLU A 173 -36.95 21.78 11.24
C GLU A 173 -37.52 21.76 12.67
N LYS A 174 -36.93 22.58 13.55
CA LYS A 174 -37.65 23.32 14.58
C LYS A 174 -36.98 24.66 14.80
#